data_AF-A0AAN9G7E4-F1
#
_entry.id   AF-A0AAN9G7E4-F1
#
_cell.length_a   1.000
_cell.length_b   1.000
_cell.length_c   1.000
_cell.angle_alpha   90.00
_cell.angle_beta   90.00
_cell.angle_gamma   90.00
#
_symmetry.space_group_name_H-M   'P 1'
#
loop_
_entity.id
_entity.type
_entity.pdbx_description
1 polymer ?
#
loop_
_entity_poly.entity_id
_entity_poly.type
_entity_poly.pdbx_seq_one_letter_code
_entity_poly.pdbx_strand_id
1 'polypeptide(L)'
;MVWGGISTRLRTPLYHVVGNLTGVRYQNEILQPLVVPALQAIGPRAILQDDNAPPHRSAAVNTFIQQKEDARDFRADKIFATQ
;
A
#
# COMPACT_ATOMS: atom_id res chain seq x y z
N MET A 1 -15.52 -5.52 5.13
CA MET A 1 -14.44 -5.95 4.20
C MET A 1 -13.18 -6.17 5.02
N VAL A 2 -12.22 -6.97 4.56
CA VAL A 2 -10.93 -7.14 5.25
C VAL A 2 -9.80 -6.80 4.29
N TRP A 3 -8.71 -6.24 4.81
CA TRP A 3 -7.48 -6.02 4.07
C TRP A 3 -6.34 -6.81 4.72
N GLY A 4 -5.46 -7.37 3.88
CA GLY A 4 -4.25 -8.03 4.34
C GLY A 4 -3.21 -8.11 3.23
N GLY A 5 -1.95 -7.95 3.60
CA GLY A 5 -0.80 -8.15 2.73
C GLY A 5 -0.02 -9.40 3.11
N ILE A 6 0.53 -10.08 2.11
CA ILE A 6 1.38 -11.27 2.30
C ILE A 6 2.62 -11.18 1.41
N SER A 7 3.72 -11.75 1.90
CA SER A 7 4.94 -12.03 1.15
C SER A 7 5.46 -13.42 1.53
N THR A 8 6.56 -13.85 0.92
CA THR A 8 7.24 -15.10 1.30
C THR A 8 7.84 -15.08 2.70
N ARG A 9 8.03 -13.90 3.32
CA ARG A 9 8.69 -13.75 4.62
C ARG A 9 7.78 -13.27 5.74
N LEU A 10 6.73 -12.52 5.40
CA LEU A 10 5.88 -11.80 6.34
C LEU A 10 4.44 -11.75 5.88
N ARG A 11 3.52 -11.63 6.84
CA ARG A 11 2.10 -11.31 6.64
C ARG A 11 1.75 -10.13 7.53
N THR A 12 0.94 -9.19 7.03
CA THR A 12 0.37 -8.15 7.88
C THR A 12 -0.74 -8.75 8.75
N PRO A 13 -1.12 -8.11 9.87
CA PRO A 13 -2.42 -8.36 10.48
C PRO A 13 -3.55 -8.16 9.46
N LEU A 14 -4.65 -8.89 9.63
CA LEU A 14 -5.88 -8.62 8.89
C LEU A 14 -6.56 -7.41 9.50
N TYR A 15 -6.76 -6.38 8.68
CA TYR A 15 -7.46 -5.17 9.09
C TYR A 15 -8.93 -5.26 8.71
N HIS A 16 -9.81 -5.12 9.70
CA HIS A 16 -11.25 -5.08 9.46
C HIS A 16 -11.67 -3.68 9.00
N VAL A 17 -12.02 -3.57 7.72
CA VAL A 17 -12.50 -2.32 7.14
C VAL A 17 -13.98 -2.15 7.48
N VAL A 18 -14.25 -1.14 8.31
CA VAL A 18 -15.60 -0.69 8.66
C VAL A 18 -16.11 0.29 7.60
N GLY A 19 -17.18 -0.09 6.89
CA GLY A 19 -17.75 0.71 5.79
C GLY A 19 -16.90 0.72 4.52
N ASN A 20 -17.08 1.74 3.68
CA ASN A 20 -16.38 1.88 2.40
C ASN A 20 -14.95 2.41 2.58
N LEU A 21 -13.99 1.79 1.91
CA LEU A 21 -12.61 2.22 1.90
C LEU A 21 -12.42 3.32 0.84
N THR A 22 -12.15 4.55 1.26
CA THR A 22 -11.78 5.65 0.36
C THR A 22 -10.26 5.71 0.20
N GLY A 23 -9.76 6.46 -0.78
CA GLY A 23 -8.32 6.66 -0.97
C GLY A 23 -7.60 7.20 0.27
N VAL A 24 -8.18 8.24 0.90
CA VAL A 24 -7.63 8.82 2.14
C VAL A 24 -7.63 7.81 3.29
N ARG A 25 -8.69 7.01 3.41
CA ARG A 25 -8.74 5.94 4.41
C ARG A 25 -7.74 4.83 4.11
N TYR A 26 -7.56 4.45 2.85
CA TYR A 26 -6.54 3.47 2.46
C TYR A 26 -5.14 3.96 2.83
N GLN A 27 -4.83 5.22 2.57
CA GLN A 27 -3.57 5.82 3.00
C GLN A 27 -3.37 5.72 4.52
N ASN A 28 -4.34 6.19 5.32
CA ASN A 28 -4.18 6.39 6.76
C ASN A 28 -4.40 5.11 7.58
N GLU A 29 -5.30 4.22 7.15
CA GLU A 29 -5.67 3.00 7.88
C GLU A 29 -4.86 1.79 7.42
N ILE A 30 -4.35 1.80 6.18
CA ILE A 30 -3.69 0.63 5.58
C ILE A 30 -2.23 0.93 5.21
N LEU A 31 -1.99 1.88 4.30
CA LEU A 31 -0.65 2.08 3.76
C LEU A 31 0.34 2.49 4.84
N GLN A 32 0.04 3.58 5.54
CA GLN A 32 0.94 4.12 6.56
C GLN A 32 1.16 3.18 7.75
N PRO A 33 0.12 2.61 8.40
CA PRO A 33 0.34 1.80 9.59
C PRO A 33 0.70 0.34 9.32
N LEU A 34 0.32 -0.24 8.17
CA LEU A 34 0.50 -1.68 7.90
C LEU A 34 1.51 -1.95 6.79
N VAL A 35 1.39 -1.26 5.65
CA VAL A 35 2.20 -1.55 4.46
C VAL A 35 3.63 -1.04 4.60
N VAL A 36 3.82 0.22 4.99
CA VAL A 36 5.17 0.80 5.10
C VAL A 36 6.06 -0.01 6.05
N PRO A 37 5.63 -0.34 7.28
CA PRO A 37 6.46 -1.14 8.19
C PRO A 37 6.72 -2.55 7.65
N ALA A 38 5.73 -3.17 7.00
CA ALA A 38 5.89 -4.50 6.43
C ALA A 38 6.93 -4.52 5.31
N LEU A 39 6.90 -3.53 4.40
CA LEU A 39 7.86 -3.44 3.30
C LEU A 39 9.27 -3.10 3.80
N GLN A 40 9.39 -2.20 4.77
CA GLN A 40 10.67 -1.91 5.42
C GLN A 40 11.26 -3.16 6.10
N ALA A 41 10.42 -3.99 6.73
CA ALA A 41 10.85 -5.25 7.34
C ALA A 41 11.23 -6.34 6.32
N ILE A 42 10.61 -6.36 5.14
CA ILE A 42 11.00 -7.26 4.03
C ILE A 42 12.35 -6.84 3.45
N GLY A 43 12.60 -5.53 3.33
CA GLY A 43 13.88 -4.93 2.97
C GLY A 43 13.87 -4.12 1.67
N PRO A 44 15.03 -3.64 1.20
CA PRO A 44 15.14 -2.62 0.14
C PRO A 44 14.60 -2.99 -1.25
N ARG A 45 14.33 -4.28 -1.48
CA ARG A 45 13.75 -4.81 -2.73
C ARG A 45 12.28 -5.17 -2.57
N ALA A 46 11.65 -4.81 -1.46
CA ALA A 46 10.23 -5.04 -1.25
C ALA A 46 9.42 -4.16 -2.21
N ILE A 47 8.42 -4.77 -2.82
CA ILE A 47 7.55 -4.12 -3.79
C ILE A 47 6.10 -4.28 -3.33
N LEU A 48 5.38 -3.17 -3.22
CA LEU A 48 3.93 -3.17 -3.02
C LEU A 48 3.26 -3.55 -4.34
N GLN A 49 2.46 -4.62 -4.32
CA GLN A 49 1.61 -5.02 -5.44
C GLN A 49 0.16 -5.05 -4.98
N ASP A 50 -0.71 -4.33 -5.68
CA ASP A 50 -2.15 -4.27 -5.43
C ASP A 50 -2.96 -4.24 -6.74
N ASP A 51 -4.28 -4.38 -6.64
CA ASP A 51 -5.17 -4.26 -7.78
C ASP A 51 -5.41 -2.78 -8.17
N ASN A 52 -6.14 -2.56 -9.27
CA ASN A 52 -6.44 -1.22 -9.77
C ASN A 52 -7.72 -0.61 -9.16
N ALA A 53 -8.12 -1.01 -7.94
CA ALA A 53 -9.34 -0.49 -7.33
C ALA A 53 -9.26 1.04 -7.14
N PRO A 54 -10.38 1.78 -7.30
CA PRO A 54 -10.36 3.25 -7.23
C PRO A 54 -9.70 3.85 -5.98
N PRO A 55 -9.83 3.27 -4.77
CA PRO A 55 -9.11 3.76 -3.59
C PRO A 55 -7.58 3.68 -3.74
N HIS A 56 -7.06 2.59 -4.30
CA HIS A 56 -5.62 2.35 -4.49
C HIS A 56 -4.98 3.26 -5.55
N ARG A 57 -5.81 3.82 -6.43
CA ARG A 57 -5.38 4.71 -7.51
C ARG A 57 -5.83 6.15 -7.32
N SER A 58 -6.35 6.50 -6.15
CA SER A 58 -6.72 7.86 -5.81
C SER A 58 -5.51 8.81 -5.80
N ALA A 59 -5.75 10.10 -6.02
CA ALA A 59 -4.69 11.11 -5.96
C ALA A 59 -3.93 11.09 -4.62
N ALA A 60 -4.64 10.96 -3.50
CA ALA A 60 -4.03 10.89 -2.16
C ALA A 60 -3.03 9.72 -2.04
N VAL A 61 -3.42 8.54 -2.53
CA VAL A 61 -2.57 7.34 -2.50
C VAL A 61 -1.39 7.48 -3.44
N ASN A 62 -1.59 7.99 -4.65
CA ASN A 62 -0.50 8.22 -5.59
C ASN A 62 0.54 9.20 -5.05
N THR A 63 0.10 10.31 -4.44
CA THR A 63 0.99 11.27 -3.79
C THR A 63 1.73 10.63 -2.61
N PHE A 64 1.05 9.84 -1.78
CA PHE A 64 1.68 9.14 -0.66
C PHE A 64 2.75 8.14 -1.13
N ILE A 65 2.44 7.32 -2.13
CA ILE A 65 3.40 6.35 -2.69
C ILE A 65 4.63 7.06 -3.23
N GLN A 66 4.45 8.14 -4.00
CA GLN A 66 5.58 8.90 -4.55
C GLN A 66 6.49 9.45 -3.43
N GLN A 67 5.90 10.04 -2.39
CA GLN A 67 6.66 10.54 -1.23
C GLN A 67 7.47 9.43 -0.55
N LYS A 68 6.93 8.22 -0.49
CA LYS A 68 7.59 7.06 0.13
C LYS A 68 8.71 6.48 -0.73
N GLU A 69 8.53 6.49 -2.04
CA GLU A 69 9.58 6.12 -3.00
C GLU A 69 10.75 7.11 -2.97
N ASP A 70 10.46 8.41 -2.93
CA ASP A 70 11.47 9.48 -2.84
C ASP A 70 12.27 9.38 -1.52
N ALA A 71 11.58 9.05 -0.42
CA ALA A 71 12.19 8.76 0.87
C ALA A 71 12.93 7.41 0.94
N ARG A 72 12.82 6.58 -0.11
CA ARG A 72 13.35 5.20 -0.17
C ARG A 72 12.80 4.27 0.92
N ASP A 73 11.58 4.52 1.38
CA ASP A 73 10.89 3.66 2.35
C ASP A 73 10.48 2.32 1.73
N PHE A 74 9.98 2.34 0.48
CA PHE A 74 9.65 1.16 -0.32
C PHE A 74 9.49 1.53 -1.81
N ARG A 75 9.20 0.54 -2.67
CA ARG A 75 8.77 0.74 -4.07
C ARG A 75 7.40 0.12 -4.32
N ALA A 76 6.59 0.71 -5.19
CA ALA A 76 5.34 0.11 -5.64
C ALA A 76 5.48 -0.39 -7.08
N ASP A 77 4.92 -1.58 -7.37
CA ASP A 77 4.76 -2.00 -8.75
C ASP A 77 3.45 -1.43 -9.29
N LYS A 78 3.57 -0.49 -10.22
CA LYS A 78 2.43 0.04 -10.97
C LYS A 78 2.34 -0.71 -12.30
N ILE A 79 2.20 -2.03 -12.24
CA ILE A 79 1.98 -2.84 -13.45
C ILE A 79 0.65 -2.37 -14.08
N PHE A 80 0.79 -1.60 -15.17
CA PHE A 80 -0.24 -1.00 -16.03
C PHE A 80 -0.97 0.24 -15.49
N ALA A 81 -0.32 1.40 -15.61
CA ALA A 81 -1.00 2.64 -16.00
C ALA A 81 -0.10 3.39 -16.97
N THR A 82 0.02 2.87 -18.21
CA THR A 82 0.32 3.72 -19.36
C THR A 82 -0.82 4.74 -19.45
N GLN A 83 -0.50 6.02 -19.29
CA GLN A 83 -1.33 7.07 -19.90
C GLN A 83 -1.31 6.89 -21.42
#